data_AF-A0A7W1PEK7-F1
#
_entry.id   AF-A0A7W1PEK7-F1
#
_cell.length_a   1.000
_cell.length_b   1.000
_cell.length_c   1.000
_cell.angle_alpha   90.00
_cell.angle_beta   90.00
_cell.angle_gamma   90.00
#
_symmetry.space_group_name_H-M   'P 1'
#
loop_
_entity.id
_entity.type
_entity.pdbx_description
1 polymer ?
#
loop_
_entity_poly.entity_id
_entity_poly.type
_entity_poly.pdbx_seq_one_letter_code
_entity_poly.pdbx_strand_id
1 'polypeptide(L)'
;MINSRALILAVLLGTVLQVAMVVVGHSNKSVANLFAVGGMGFSFLAGLAYAMWARGASPSALAIGGLVAGAVCAFLGILVSYLLGDVPPSLLALGTISSAVTGALGGWLGKFLFRAGGAVAIVAVIAGAPLHAHAQAASGRTTTQDVSPIVAEAIVEAPVDAVWAAWVTSAGLRAWLAPHADVDLRIGGILRTNYNAEGTIGDPQTIENTILSLDPGRMLSIQVSKAPAGLPFPTAIGQMWTVMYFDPVGADRTRVRVVGLGFHPDAESQQMRAFFERGNETTLQQLQRHFAAKARQ
;
A
#
# COMPACT_ATOMS: atom_id res chain seq x y z
N MET A 1 21.92 26.46 -15.63
CA MET A 1 20.75 27.38 -15.60
C MET A 1 19.55 26.65 -16.18
N ILE A 2 18.35 26.86 -15.63
CA ILE A 2 17.10 26.25 -16.12
C ILE A 2 16.72 26.89 -17.47
N ASN A 3 16.29 26.08 -18.44
CA ASN A 3 15.83 26.59 -19.73
C ASN A 3 14.34 26.96 -19.64
N SER A 4 14.04 28.24 -19.48
CA SER A 4 12.66 28.71 -19.24
C SER A 4 11.69 28.36 -20.36
N ARG A 5 12.12 28.37 -21.63
CA ARG A 5 11.24 28.00 -22.76
C ARG A 5 10.87 26.53 -22.71
N ALA A 6 11.86 25.66 -22.49
CA ALA A 6 11.62 24.23 -22.34
C ALA A 6 10.72 23.92 -21.13
N LEU A 7 10.91 24.66 -20.03
CA LEU A 7 10.11 24.49 -18.81
C LEU A 7 8.64 24.85 -19.05
N ILE A 8 8.38 25.99 -19.70
CA ILE A 8 7.01 26.42 -20.01
C ILE A 8 6.31 25.38 -20.88
N LEU A 9 6.96 24.88 -21.94
CA LEU A 9 6.38 23.87 -22.82
C LEU A 9 6.09 22.55 -22.09
N ALA A 10 7.00 22.11 -21.21
CA ALA A 10 6.82 20.92 -20.40
C ALA A 10 5.65 21.05 -19.40
N VAL A 11 5.53 22.20 -18.73
CA VAL A 11 4.43 22.51 -17.82
C VAL A 11 3.10 22.53 -18.57
N LEU A 12 3.05 23.18 -19.74
CA LEU A 12 1.84 23.24 -20.56
C LEU A 12 1.38 21.85 -20.99
N LEU A 13 2.30 21.03 -21.52
CA LEU A 13 2.00 19.66 -21.92
C LEU A 13 1.45 18.84 -20.74
N GLY A 14 2.15 18.86 -19.60
CA GLY A 14 1.72 18.11 -18.41
C GLY A 14 0.35 18.59 -17.90
N THR A 15 0.13 19.90 -17.86
CA THR A 15 -1.12 20.48 -17.35
C THR A 15 -2.30 20.13 -18.23
N VAL A 16 -2.15 20.21 -19.57
CA VAL A 16 -3.20 19.83 -20.51
C VAL A 16 -3.59 18.36 -20.34
N LEU A 17 -2.61 17.46 -20.23
CA LEU A 17 -2.88 16.03 -20.03
C LEU A 17 -3.57 15.75 -18.70
N GLN A 18 -3.15 16.41 -17.63
CA GLN A 18 -3.77 16.25 -16.32
C GLN A 18 -5.20 16.79 -16.27
N VAL A 19 -5.43 17.99 -16.78
CA VAL A 19 -6.78 18.58 -16.82
C VAL A 19 -7.69 17.75 -17.72
N ALA A 20 -7.21 17.28 -18.87
CA ALA A 20 -7.99 16.41 -19.75
C ALA A 20 -8.40 15.11 -19.04
N MET A 21 -7.49 14.45 -18.33
CA MET A 21 -7.80 13.26 -17.54
C MET A 21 -8.84 13.57 -16.46
N VAL A 22 -8.70 14.69 -15.75
CA VAL A 22 -9.64 15.08 -14.69
C VAL A 22 -11.03 15.34 -15.25
N VAL A 23 -11.14 16.11 -16.34
CA VAL A 23 -12.42 16.40 -17.01
C VAL A 23 -13.11 15.11 -17.47
N VAL A 24 -12.35 14.17 -18.05
CA VAL A 24 -12.91 12.87 -18.44
C VAL A 24 -13.30 12.02 -17.23
N GLY A 25 -12.48 12.00 -16.18
CA GLY A 25 -12.73 11.21 -14.98
C GLY A 25 -13.89 11.70 -14.13
N HIS A 26 -14.20 13.00 -14.17
CA HIS A 26 -15.36 13.56 -13.48
C HIS A 26 -16.68 12.88 -13.88
N SER A 27 -16.81 12.48 -15.14
CA SER A 27 -17.98 11.74 -15.64
C SER A 27 -17.75 10.23 -15.79
N ASN A 28 -16.52 9.74 -15.59
CA ASN A 28 -16.15 8.34 -15.79
C ASN A 28 -15.33 7.78 -14.62
N LYS A 29 -15.95 6.95 -13.79
CA LYS A 29 -15.33 6.33 -12.61
C LYS A 29 -14.10 5.48 -12.94
N SER A 30 -14.06 4.83 -14.11
CA SER A 30 -12.89 4.05 -14.52
C SER A 30 -11.68 4.95 -14.75
N VAL A 31 -11.89 6.17 -15.25
CA VAL A 31 -10.83 7.17 -15.43
C VAL A 31 -10.50 7.88 -14.11
N ALA A 32 -11.49 8.12 -13.25
CA ALA A 32 -11.27 8.67 -11.91
C ALA A 32 -10.36 7.77 -11.06
N ASN A 33 -10.52 6.44 -11.16
CA ASN A 33 -9.65 5.47 -10.48
C ASN A 33 -8.18 5.57 -10.93
N LEU A 34 -7.90 6.21 -12.06
CA LEU A 34 -6.56 6.43 -12.58
C LEU A 34 -5.95 7.77 -12.15
N PHE A 35 -6.64 8.64 -11.40
CA PHE A 35 -6.14 9.99 -11.11
C PHE A 35 -4.76 10.03 -10.46
N ALA A 36 -4.54 9.21 -9.43
CA ALA A 36 -3.24 9.15 -8.76
C ALA A 36 -2.14 8.65 -9.71
N VAL A 37 -2.44 7.58 -10.43
CA VAL A 37 -1.51 6.87 -11.31
C VAL A 37 -1.19 7.67 -12.57
N GLY A 38 -2.23 8.19 -13.23
CA GLY A 38 -2.15 9.03 -14.41
C GLY A 38 -1.52 10.39 -14.10
N GLY A 39 -1.87 11.03 -12.97
CA GLY A 39 -1.25 12.28 -12.54
C GLY A 39 0.27 12.17 -12.38
N MET A 40 0.75 11.07 -11.76
CA MET A 40 2.19 10.79 -11.68
C MET A 40 2.80 10.49 -13.06
N GLY A 41 2.13 9.71 -13.90
CA GLY A 41 2.58 9.41 -15.27
C GLY A 41 2.74 10.67 -16.14
N PHE A 42 1.79 11.60 -16.09
CA PHE A 42 1.87 12.86 -16.83
C PHE A 42 2.97 13.78 -16.30
N SER A 43 3.23 13.76 -14.99
CA SER A 43 4.34 14.48 -14.37
C SER A 43 5.70 13.94 -14.80
N PHE A 44 5.82 12.61 -14.95
CA PHE A 44 7.00 11.98 -15.55
C PHE A 44 7.21 12.42 -17.00
N LEU A 45 6.14 12.41 -17.81
CA LEU A 45 6.17 12.85 -19.21
C LEU A 45 6.54 14.32 -19.34
N ALA A 46 6.06 15.19 -18.46
CA ALA A 46 6.48 16.59 -18.40
C ALA A 46 7.99 16.70 -18.12
N GLY A 47 8.52 15.90 -17.20
CA GLY A 47 9.96 15.80 -16.94
C GLY A 47 10.78 15.35 -18.16
N LEU A 48 10.34 14.28 -18.85
CA LEU A 48 10.97 13.81 -20.08
C LEU A 48 10.93 14.85 -21.19
N ALA A 49 9.80 15.54 -21.35
CA ALA A 49 9.61 16.58 -22.35
C ALA A 49 10.55 17.77 -22.07
N TYR A 50 10.67 18.19 -20.80
CA TYR A 50 11.66 19.18 -20.41
C TYR A 50 13.08 18.76 -20.81
N ALA A 51 13.46 17.50 -20.56
CA ALA A 51 14.79 17.01 -20.91
C ALA A 51 15.04 16.91 -22.41
N MET A 52 14.02 16.59 -23.19
CA MET A 52 14.08 16.57 -24.65
C MET A 52 14.33 17.96 -25.23
N TRP A 53 13.73 19.00 -24.64
CA TRP A 53 13.79 20.37 -25.14
C TRP A 53 14.90 21.22 -24.51
N ALA A 54 15.36 20.88 -23.31
CA ALA A 54 16.48 21.53 -22.63
C ALA A 54 17.84 20.90 -23.02
N ARG A 55 18.09 20.74 -24.33
CA ARG A 55 19.31 20.10 -24.85
C ARG A 55 20.57 20.79 -24.32
N GLY A 56 21.55 19.99 -23.91
CA GLY A 56 22.83 20.47 -23.37
C GLY A 56 22.80 20.89 -21.89
N ALA A 57 21.66 20.81 -21.21
CA ALA A 57 21.59 21.08 -19.77
C ALA A 57 22.30 20.00 -18.94
N SER A 58 22.83 20.40 -17.78
CA SER A 58 23.46 19.48 -16.83
C SER A 58 22.43 18.49 -16.26
N PRO A 59 22.84 17.31 -15.78
CA PRO A 59 21.93 16.33 -15.18
C PRO A 59 21.10 16.91 -14.03
N SER A 60 21.73 17.75 -13.21
CA SER A 60 21.07 18.45 -12.11
C SER A 60 20.05 19.47 -12.62
N ALA A 61 20.37 20.24 -13.67
CA ALA A 61 19.44 21.20 -14.26
C ALA A 61 18.25 20.51 -14.96
N LEU A 62 18.47 19.32 -15.53
CA LEU A 62 17.44 18.46 -16.10
C LEU A 62 16.50 17.91 -15.03
N ALA A 63 17.05 17.38 -13.93
CA ALA A 63 16.27 16.91 -12.80
C ALA A 63 15.47 18.05 -12.13
N ILE A 64 16.09 19.20 -11.90
CA ILE A 64 15.42 20.36 -11.28
C ILE A 64 14.31 20.90 -12.19
N GLY A 65 14.55 21.04 -13.49
CA GLY A 65 13.50 21.51 -14.39
C GLY A 65 12.37 20.49 -14.56
N GLY A 66 12.68 19.19 -14.56
CA GLY A 66 11.67 18.14 -14.49
C GLY A 66 10.87 18.16 -13.18
N LEU A 67 11.53 18.43 -12.05
CA LEU A 67 10.89 18.59 -10.75
C LEU A 67 9.85 19.71 -10.77
N VAL A 68 10.26 20.88 -11.24
CA VAL A 68 9.37 22.05 -11.33
C VAL A 68 8.23 21.78 -12.31
N ALA A 69 8.51 21.17 -13.46
CA ALA A 69 7.49 20.82 -14.45
C ALA A 69 6.43 19.88 -13.87
N GLY A 70 6.87 18.80 -13.20
CA GLY A 70 5.99 17.83 -12.55
C GLY A 70 5.17 18.44 -11.40
N ALA A 71 5.78 19.24 -10.54
CA ALA A 71 5.09 19.90 -9.43
C ALA A 71 3.98 20.84 -9.92
N VAL A 72 4.28 21.72 -10.89
CA VAL A 72 3.34 22.74 -11.35
C VAL A 72 2.15 22.12 -12.07
N CYS A 73 2.37 21.17 -12.98
CA CYS A 73 1.25 20.53 -13.68
C CYS A 73 0.38 19.69 -12.73
N ALA A 74 0.99 19.00 -11.76
CA ALA A 74 0.28 18.24 -10.73
C ALA A 74 -0.61 19.10 -9.85
N PHE A 75 -0.05 20.20 -9.35
CA PHE A 75 -0.80 21.14 -8.55
C PHE A 75 -2.05 21.65 -9.28
N LEU A 76 -1.89 22.04 -10.56
CA LEU A 76 -3.00 22.54 -11.36
C LEU A 76 -4.05 21.46 -11.66
N GLY A 77 -3.62 20.23 -12.01
CA GLY A 77 -4.55 19.11 -12.25
C GLY A 77 -5.34 18.73 -10.99
N ILE A 78 -4.66 18.60 -9.86
CA ILE A 78 -5.28 18.26 -8.57
C ILE A 78 -6.20 19.39 -8.10
N LEU A 79 -5.83 20.66 -8.32
CA LEU A 79 -6.69 21.80 -8.01
C LEU A 79 -7.99 21.76 -8.79
N VAL A 80 -7.94 21.49 -10.10
CA VAL A 80 -9.17 21.33 -10.91
C VAL A 80 -10.01 20.17 -10.39
N SER A 81 -9.40 19.03 -10.09
CA SER A 81 -10.11 17.86 -9.57
C SER A 81 -10.75 18.12 -8.20
N TYR A 82 -10.08 18.87 -7.33
CA TYR A 82 -10.62 19.32 -6.05
C TYR A 82 -11.80 20.27 -6.23
N LEU A 83 -11.71 21.24 -7.14
CA LEU A 83 -12.80 22.18 -7.43
C LEU A 83 -14.04 21.49 -8.03
N LEU A 84 -13.85 20.37 -8.74
CA LEU A 84 -14.92 19.52 -9.24
C LEU A 84 -15.49 18.56 -8.18
N GLY A 85 -14.88 18.48 -6.99
CA GLY A 85 -15.31 17.62 -5.90
C GLY A 85 -14.85 16.16 -6.01
N ASP A 86 -13.91 15.85 -6.91
CA ASP A 86 -13.49 14.46 -7.17
C ASP A 86 -12.45 13.93 -6.18
N VAL A 87 -11.68 14.83 -5.53
CA VAL A 87 -10.56 14.45 -4.64
C VAL A 87 -10.49 15.31 -3.38
N PRO A 88 -9.99 14.77 -2.25
CA PRO A 88 -9.86 15.54 -1.01
C PRO A 88 -8.72 16.57 -1.09
N PRO A 89 -8.80 17.68 -0.33
CA PRO A 89 -7.80 18.74 -0.34
C PRO A 89 -6.41 18.28 0.12
N SER A 90 -6.31 17.17 0.87
CA SER A 90 -5.04 16.57 1.27
C SER A 90 -4.16 16.15 0.07
N LEU A 91 -4.76 15.83 -1.08
CA LEU A 91 -4.01 15.47 -2.28
C LEU A 91 -3.30 16.65 -2.93
N LEU A 92 -3.71 17.91 -2.68
CA LEU A 92 -3.01 19.09 -3.22
C LEU A 92 -1.56 19.14 -2.75
N ALA A 93 -1.30 18.85 -1.48
CA ALA A 93 0.05 18.83 -0.94
C ALA A 93 0.78 17.53 -1.29
N LEU A 94 0.19 16.38 -0.94
CA LEU A 94 0.85 15.08 -1.09
C LEU A 94 1.08 14.71 -2.57
N GLY A 95 0.08 14.93 -3.42
CA GLY A 95 0.14 14.62 -4.86
C GLY A 95 1.07 15.56 -5.64
N THR A 96 1.20 16.82 -5.22
CA THR A 96 2.17 17.76 -5.81
C THR A 96 3.61 17.35 -5.47
N ILE A 97 3.87 16.98 -4.21
CA ILE A 97 5.20 16.54 -3.77
C ILE A 97 5.62 15.25 -4.49
N SER A 98 4.74 14.25 -4.56
CA SER A 98 5.04 12.99 -5.26
C SER A 98 5.29 13.22 -6.75
N SER A 99 4.49 14.07 -7.38
CA SER A 99 4.65 14.43 -8.80
C SER A 99 5.90 15.26 -9.09
N ALA A 100 6.36 16.08 -8.15
CA ALA A 100 7.63 16.79 -8.24
C ALA A 100 8.80 15.79 -8.31
N VAL A 101 8.80 14.76 -7.46
CA VAL A 101 9.82 13.70 -7.49
C VAL A 101 9.75 12.94 -8.81
N THR A 102 8.55 12.57 -9.26
CA THR A 102 8.35 11.86 -10.52
C THR A 102 8.79 12.68 -11.74
N GLY A 103 8.52 13.98 -11.75
CA GLY A 103 9.01 14.89 -12.79
C GLY A 103 10.53 15.00 -12.78
N ALA A 104 11.16 15.03 -11.60
CA ALA A 104 12.61 15.04 -11.47
C ALA A 104 13.26 13.78 -12.10
N LEU A 105 12.65 12.62 -11.87
CA LEU A 105 13.06 11.35 -12.47
C LEU A 105 12.92 11.37 -13.99
N GLY A 106 11.81 11.90 -14.52
CA GLY A 106 11.63 12.08 -15.97
C GLY A 106 12.70 12.99 -16.57
N GLY A 107 12.99 14.12 -15.93
CA GLY A 107 14.05 15.05 -16.34
C GLY A 107 15.43 14.38 -16.38
N TRP A 108 15.76 13.62 -15.33
CA TRP A 108 17.04 12.93 -15.24
C TRP A 108 17.17 11.78 -16.26
N LEU A 109 16.15 10.93 -16.40
CA LEU A 109 16.15 9.80 -17.33
C LEU A 109 16.18 10.24 -18.80
N GLY A 110 15.55 11.38 -19.12
CA GLY A 110 15.59 11.96 -20.46
C GLY A 110 17.01 12.19 -20.97
N LYS A 111 17.98 12.46 -20.09
CA LYS A 111 19.39 12.58 -20.48
C LYS A 111 19.93 11.32 -21.15
N PHE A 112 19.56 10.14 -20.67
CA PHE A 112 20.05 8.87 -21.19
C PHE A 112 19.28 8.45 -22.44
N LEU A 113 17.98 8.72 -22.45
CA LEU A 113 17.09 8.41 -23.58
C LEU A 113 17.40 9.26 -24.82
N PHE A 114 17.90 10.48 -24.66
CA PHE A 114 18.17 11.40 -25.77
C PHE A 114 19.66 11.57 -26.11
N ARG A 115 20.57 10.78 -25.51
CA ARG A 115 22.02 10.75 -25.83
C ARG A 115 22.42 9.69 -26.86
N ALA A 116 21.64 8.63 -27.04
CA ALA A 116 21.85 7.64 -28.10
C ALA A 116 20.98 8.02 -29.30
N GLY A 117 21.58 8.22 -30.48
CA GLY A 117 20.88 8.57 -31.71
C GLY A 117 20.04 7.43 -32.31
N GLY A 118 19.18 6.79 -31.51
CA GLY A 118 18.34 5.65 -31.90
C GLY A 118 16.86 5.97 -31.76
N ALA A 119 16.10 5.59 -32.79
CA ALA A 119 14.68 5.84 -32.95
C ALA A 119 13.79 5.27 -31.83
N VAL A 120 12.66 5.96 -31.67
CA VAL A 120 11.44 5.67 -30.90
C VAL A 120 11.11 4.18 -30.73
N ALA A 121 11.05 3.73 -29.46
CA ALA A 121 10.07 2.81 -28.88
C ALA A 121 10.32 2.86 -27.36
N ILE A 122 9.40 3.26 -26.49
CA ILE A 122 8.18 2.53 -26.12
C ILE A 122 7.19 3.53 -25.50
N VAL A 123 5.97 3.57 -26.05
CA VAL A 123 4.78 3.99 -25.31
C VAL A 123 4.32 2.78 -24.51
N ALA A 124 4.58 2.78 -23.20
CA ALA A 124 3.90 1.99 -22.18
C ALA A 124 4.35 2.44 -20.78
N VAL A 125 4.04 3.70 -20.44
CA VAL A 125 3.96 4.12 -19.03
C VAL A 125 2.54 4.62 -18.81
N ILE A 126 1.60 3.68 -18.82
CA ILE A 126 0.29 3.84 -18.19
C ILE A 126 0.16 2.64 -17.26
N ALA A 127 0.60 2.85 -16.01
CA ALA A 127 -0.11 2.44 -14.79
C ALA A 127 0.86 2.17 -13.63
N GLY A 128 1.11 3.19 -12.80
CA GLY A 128 1.01 3.05 -11.35
C GLY A 128 2.09 2.24 -10.66
N ALA A 129 3.23 2.88 -10.41
CA ALA A 129 4.13 2.45 -9.35
C ALA A 129 4.14 3.53 -8.25
N PRO A 130 3.72 3.21 -7.00
CA PRO A 130 4.11 4.03 -5.88
C PRO A 130 5.62 3.91 -5.71
N LEU A 131 6.27 5.07 -5.67
CA LEU A 131 7.66 5.23 -5.26
C LEU A 131 7.84 4.71 -3.82
N HIS A 132 8.21 3.44 -3.67
CA HIS A 132 9.01 2.99 -2.54
C HIS A 132 10.42 2.74 -3.05
N ALA A 133 11.29 3.71 -2.80
CA ALA A 133 12.72 3.56 -2.97
C ALA A 133 13.22 2.45 -2.03
N HIS A 134 13.80 1.39 -2.59
CA HIS A 134 15.02 0.75 -2.10
C HIS A 134 15.74 0.14 -3.31
N ALA A 135 16.99 0.53 -3.50
CA ALA A 135 17.86 0.03 -4.55
C ALA A 135 18.30 -1.41 -4.25
N GLN A 136 18.11 -2.32 -5.20
CA GLN A 136 19.04 -3.42 -5.46
C GLN A 136 18.86 -3.91 -6.89
N ALA A 137 19.94 -3.83 -7.67
CA ALA A 137 20.02 -4.33 -9.02
C ALA A 137 20.19 -5.85 -9.01
N ALA A 138 19.38 -6.59 -9.78
CA ALA A 138 19.79 -7.84 -10.42
C ALA A 138 18.73 -8.37 -11.40
N SER A 139 19.16 -8.51 -12.66
CA SER A 139 18.82 -9.55 -13.63
C SER A 139 17.36 -9.76 -14.07
N GLY A 140 17.20 -9.80 -15.40
CA GLY A 140 15.97 -10.25 -16.06
C GLY A 140 15.56 -11.64 -15.59
N ARG A 141 14.45 -11.67 -14.86
CA ARG A 141 13.58 -12.83 -14.70
C ARG A 141 12.19 -12.33 -15.01
N THR A 142 11.42 -13.07 -15.80
CA THR A 142 9.97 -13.06 -15.67
C THR A 142 9.69 -13.16 -14.18
N THR A 143 9.23 -12.09 -13.55
CA THR A 143 9.00 -12.09 -12.10
C THR A 143 7.79 -12.97 -11.92
N THR A 144 8.03 -14.26 -11.65
CA THR A 144 7.03 -15.11 -11.03
C THR A 144 6.58 -14.35 -9.80
N GLN A 145 5.32 -13.92 -9.80
CA GLN A 145 4.74 -13.18 -8.69
C GLN A 145 5.04 -13.93 -7.39
N ASP A 146 5.45 -13.20 -6.35
CA ASP A 146 5.92 -13.81 -5.13
C ASP A 146 4.73 -14.45 -4.40
N VAL A 147 4.78 -15.77 -4.26
CA VAL A 147 3.79 -16.58 -3.54
C VAL A 147 4.35 -17.11 -2.22
N SER A 148 5.53 -16.65 -1.82
CA SER A 148 6.11 -17.01 -0.53
C SER A 148 5.24 -16.50 0.62
N PRO A 149 5.27 -17.20 1.77
CA PRO A 149 4.59 -16.73 2.96
C PRO A 149 5.05 -15.34 3.37
N ILE A 150 4.12 -14.54 3.86
CA ILE A 150 4.45 -13.25 4.49
C ILE A 150 4.63 -13.49 5.98
N VAL A 151 5.65 -12.87 6.59
CA VAL A 151 5.99 -13.09 7.99
C VAL A 151 6.13 -11.74 8.68
N ALA A 152 5.40 -11.57 9.79
CA ALA A 152 5.60 -10.48 10.74
C ALA A 152 5.99 -11.06 12.10
N GLU A 153 6.97 -10.47 12.78
CA GLU A 153 7.45 -10.93 14.08
C GLU A 153 7.65 -9.75 15.03
N ALA A 154 7.32 -9.95 16.31
CA ALA A 154 7.55 -8.96 17.35
C ALA A 154 7.83 -9.63 18.70
N ILE A 155 8.61 -8.95 19.55
CA ILE A 155 8.72 -9.28 20.98
C ILE A 155 7.64 -8.50 21.74
N VAL A 156 6.83 -9.22 22.50
CA VAL A 156 5.82 -8.67 23.41
C VAL A 156 6.34 -8.82 24.84
N GLU A 157 6.35 -7.71 25.59
CA GLU A 157 6.77 -7.65 26.99
C GLU A 157 5.66 -8.20 27.92
N ALA A 158 5.30 -9.47 27.74
CA ALA A 158 4.39 -10.23 28.58
C ALA A 158 4.67 -11.75 28.53
N PRO A 159 4.33 -12.50 29.59
CA PRO A 159 4.42 -13.96 29.62
C PRO A 159 3.49 -14.59 28.58
N VAL A 160 3.88 -15.78 28.08
CA VAL A 160 3.21 -16.45 26.96
C VAL A 160 1.74 -16.73 27.23
N ASP A 161 1.36 -17.07 28.46
CA ASP A 161 -0.03 -17.35 28.83
C ASP A 161 -0.93 -16.12 28.67
N ALA A 162 -0.40 -14.94 29.00
CA ALA A 162 -1.13 -13.68 28.85
C ALA A 162 -1.27 -13.30 27.37
N VAL A 163 -0.20 -13.47 26.58
CA VAL A 163 -0.22 -13.21 25.14
C VAL A 163 -1.16 -14.19 24.43
N TRP A 164 -1.10 -15.46 24.78
CA TRP A 164 -2.01 -16.50 24.27
C TRP A 164 -3.47 -16.13 24.58
N ALA A 165 -3.80 -15.84 25.84
CA ALA A 165 -5.15 -15.43 26.22
C ALA A 165 -5.63 -14.18 25.47
N ALA A 166 -4.74 -13.24 25.14
CA ALA A 166 -5.06 -12.05 24.35
C ALA A 166 -5.48 -12.36 22.91
N TRP A 167 -5.05 -13.48 22.34
CA TRP A 167 -5.42 -13.92 20.98
C TRP A 167 -6.61 -14.86 20.94
N VAL A 168 -6.81 -15.69 21.97
CA VAL A 168 -7.75 -16.83 21.88
C VAL A 168 -9.01 -16.68 22.73
N THR A 169 -9.20 -15.54 23.39
CA THR A 169 -10.39 -15.28 24.20
C THR A 169 -11.14 -14.04 23.69
N SER A 170 -12.47 -14.05 23.81
CA SER A 170 -13.29 -12.90 23.44
C SER A 170 -12.91 -11.65 24.23
N ALA A 171 -12.61 -11.79 25.53
CA ALA A 171 -12.15 -10.68 26.37
C ALA A 171 -10.77 -10.17 25.93
N GLY A 172 -9.84 -11.07 25.59
CA GLY A 172 -8.52 -10.76 25.08
C GLY A 172 -8.59 -9.94 23.80
N LEU A 173 -9.28 -10.44 22.77
CA LEU A 173 -9.40 -9.74 21.49
C LEU A 173 -10.09 -8.38 21.63
N ARG A 174 -11.14 -8.27 22.47
CA ARG A 174 -11.82 -6.99 22.73
C ARG A 174 -10.93 -5.95 23.41
N ALA A 175 -9.92 -6.38 24.14
CA ALA A 175 -9.06 -5.48 24.90
C ALA A 175 -8.01 -4.75 24.03
N TRP A 176 -7.77 -5.18 22.79
CA TRP A 176 -6.73 -4.58 21.95
C TRP A 176 -6.95 -4.64 20.44
N LEU A 177 -7.66 -5.64 19.92
CA LEU A 177 -7.76 -5.86 18.47
C LEU A 177 -9.01 -5.20 17.86
N ALA A 178 -10.18 -5.48 18.42
CA ALA A 178 -11.46 -5.07 17.83
C ALA A 178 -12.48 -4.73 18.93
N PRO A 179 -13.37 -3.73 18.73
CA PRO A 179 -14.43 -3.42 19.69
C PRO A 179 -15.34 -4.62 20.01
N HIS A 180 -15.63 -5.44 19.00
CA HIS A 180 -16.45 -6.63 19.14
C HIS A 180 -15.67 -7.87 18.70
N ALA A 181 -15.66 -8.89 19.55
CA ALA A 181 -15.11 -10.20 19.24
C ALA A 181 -15.93 -11.31 19.91
N ASP A 182 -15.94 -12.51 19.34
CA ASP A 182 -16.53 -13.72 19.92
C ASP A 182 -15.70 -14.93 19.49
N VAL A 183 -15.34 -15.82 20.43
CA VAL A 183 -14.40 -16.91 20.18
C VAL A 183 -14.94 -18.25 20.67
N ASP A 184 -15.20 -19.16 19.74
CA ASP A 184 -15.44 -20.58 19.99
C ASP A 184 -14.10 -21.34 19.87
N LEU A 185 -13.33 -21.41 20.95
CA LEU A 185 -11.97 -21.95 20.96
C LEU A 185 -11.95 -23.49 20.91
N ARG A 186 -12.13 -24.04 19.72
CA ARG A 186 -11.97 -25.47 19.41
C ARG A 186 -11.60 -25.65 17.94
N ILE A 187 -11.15 -26.84 17.56
CA ILE A 187 -10.93 -27.19 16.15
C ILE A 187 -12.26 -27.06 15.39
N GLY A 188 -12.25 -26.32 14.27
CA GLY A 188 -13.44 -25.99 13.49
C GLY A 188 -14.36 -24.95 14.14
N GLY A 189 -14.00 -24.42 15.32
CA GLY A 189 -14.70 -23.31 15.95
C GLY A 189 -14.45 -21.99 15.21
N ILE A 190 -15.30 -21.00 15.46
CA ILE A 190 -15.28 -19.71 14.77
C ILE A 190 -14.81 -18.60 15.72
N LEU A 191 -13.84 -17.82 15.24
CA LEU A 191 -13.43 -16.54 15.81
C LEU A 191 -14.08 -15.43 14.98
N ARG A 192 -14.97 -14.66 15.60
CA ARG A 192 -15.67 -13.53 14.98
C ARG A 192 -15.10 -12.22 15.47
N THR A 193 -14.90 -11.27 14.57
CA THR A 193 -14.51 -9.89 14.93
C THR A 193 -15.30 -8.88 14.12
N ASN A 194 -15.53 -7.71 14.70
CA ASN A 194 -16.08 -6.55 14.00
C ASN A 194 -15.35 -5.29 14.49
N TYR A 195 -14.75 -4.57 13.54
CA TYR A 195 -13.93 -3.39 13.81
C TYR A 195 -14.76 -2.09 13.90
N ASN A 196 -16.03 -2.11 13.47
CA ASN A 196 -16.94 -0.99 13.68
C ASN A 196 -17.41 -0.98 15.14
N ALA A 197 -17.09 0.07 15.89
CA ALA A 197 -17.51 0.22 17.29
C ALA A 197 -19.04 0.22 17.45
N GLU A 198 -19.78 0.74 16.47
CA GLU A 198 -21.25 0.77 16.44
C GLU A 198 -21.85 -0.51 15.82
N GLY A 199 -21.01 -1.44 15.38
CA GLY A 199 -21.43 -2.71 14.78
C GLY A 199 -21.85 -3.76 15.81
N THR A 200 -22.22 -4.94 15.31
CA THR A 200 -22.52 -6.10 16.15
C THR A 200 -21.97 -7.38 15.52
N ILE A 201 -21.77 -8.44 16.33
CA ILE A 201 -21.39 -9.75 15.78
C ILE A 201 -22.57 -10.35 15.02
N GLY A 202 -22.32 -10.73 13.76
CA GLY A 202 -23.29 -11.34 12.86
C GLY A 202 -23.71 -10.44 11.69
N ASP A 203 -23.43 -9.14 11.77
CA ASP A 203 -23.73 -8.19 10.70
C ASP A 203 -22.85 -8.41 9.44
N PRO A 204 -23.10 -7.68 8.32
CA PRO A 204 -22.31 -7.81 7.10
C PRO A 204 -20.84 -7.41 7.22
N GLN A 205 -20.45 -6.67 8.26
CA GLN A 205 -19.05 -6.26 8.51
C GLN A 205 -18.31 -7.23 9.43
N THR A 206 -19.01 -8.22 10.00
CA THR A 206 -18.41 -9.28 10.81
C THR A 206 -17.50 -10.17 9.98
N ILE A 207 -16.25 -10.28 10.41
CA ILE A 207 -15.25 -11.20 9.87
C ILE A 207 -15.31 -12.49 10.66
N GLU A 208 -15.42 -13.62 9.98
CA GLU A 208 -15.34 -14.95 10.60
C GLU A 208 -14.06 -15.66 10.16
N ASN A 209 -13.34 -16.16 11.15
CA ASN A 209 -12.17 -17.00 10.96
C ASN A 209 -12.44 -18.38 11.56
N THR A 210 -12.29 -19.43 10.76
CA THR A 210 -12.34 -20.81 11.25
C THR A 210 -10.99 -21.19 11.85
N ILE A 211 -11.00 -21.76 13.05
CA ILE A 211 -9.82 -22.31 13.71
C ILE A 211 -9.48 -23.66 13.08
N LEU A 212 -8.31 -23.76 12.47
CA LEU A 212 -7.87 -24.98 11.78
C LEU A 212 -7.12 -25.91 12.73
N SER A 213 -6.21 -25.36 13.53
CA SER A 213 -5.48 -26.08 14.58
C SER A 213 -5.03 -25.15 15.70
N LEU A 214 -4.84 -25.72 16.89
CA LEU A 214 -4.26 -25.02 18.03
C LEU A 214 -3.41 -25.97 18.89
N ASP A 215 -2.27 -25.46 19.35
CA ASP A 215 -1.42 -26.04 20.39
C ASP A 215 -1.31 -24.97 21.49
N PRO A 216 -2.02 -25.13 22.63
CA PRO A 216 -2.14 -24.08 23.64
C PRO A 216 -0.80 -23.48 24.08
N GLY A 217 -0.72 -22.14 24.04
CA GLY A 217 0.47 -21.40 24.41
C GLY A 217 1.63 -21.47 23.41
N ARG A 218 1.45 -22.14 22.26
CA ARG A 218 2.52 -22.36 21.27
C ARG A 218 2.12 -21.94 19.87
N MET A 219 0.91 -22.29 19.43
CA MET A 219 0.51 -22.08 18.04
C MET A 219 -1.01 -22.04 17.84
N LEU A 220 -1.49 -21.16 16.97
CA LEU A 220 -2.88 -21.07 16.51
C LEU A 220 -2.91 -20.88 14.99
N SER A 221 -3.73 -21.62 14.26
CA SER A 221 -4.00 -21.35 12.85
C SER A 221 -5.46 -21.09 12.58
N ILE A 222 -5.70 -20.11 11.70
CA ILE A 222 -7.02 -19.66 11.32
C ILE A 222 -7.11 -19.41 9.81
N GLN A 223 -8.30 -19.56 9.25
CA GLN A 223 -8.59 -19.19 7.87
C GLN A 223 -9.86 -18.36 7.82
N VAL A 224 -9.89 -17.35 6.96
CA VAL A 224 -11.07 -16.51 6.77
C VAL A 224 -12.17 -17.33 6.10
N SER A 225 -13.27 -17.55 6.80
CA SER A 225 -14.44 -18.27 6.29
C SER A 225 -15.57 -17.33 5.87
N LYS A 226 -15.60 -16.11 6.43
CA LYS A 226 -16.47 -15.00 5.97
C LYS A 226 -15.69 -13.69 6.01
N ALA A 227 -15.55 -13.07 4.84
CA ALA A 227 -15.01 -11.72 4.69
C ALA A 227 -16.08 -10.65 4.97
N PRO A 228 -15.67 -9.43 5.39
CA PRO A 228 -16.60 -8.31 5.53
C PRO A 228 -17.09 -7.85 4.14
N ALA A 229 -18.32 -7.34 4.09
CA ALA A 229 -18.87 -6.77 2.86
C ALA A 229 -18.03 -5.60 2.36
N GLY A 230 -17.67 -5.62 1.07
CA GLY A 230 -16.86 -4.57 0.43
C GLY A 230 -15.35 -4.81 0.45
N LEU A 231 -14.88 -5.97 0.92
CA LEU A 231 -13.47 -6.36 0.81
C LEU A 231 -13.02 -6.36 -0.67
N PRO A 232 -11.86 -5.78 -1.02
CA PRO A 232 -11.45 -5.64 -2.42
C PRO A 232 -10.87 -6.92 -3.06
N PHE A 233 -10.74 -8.00 -2.28
CA PHE A 233 -10.24 -9.31 -2.72
C PHE A 233 -11.10 -10.48 -2.21
N PRO A 234 -12.40 -10.53 -2.55
CA PRO A 234 -13.36 -11.49 -1.99
C PRO A 234 -13.11 -12.95 -2.41
N THR A 235 -12.41 -13.21 -3.53
CA THR A 235 -12.12 -14.56 -4.02
C THR A 235 -10.85 -15.11 -3.37
N ALA A 236 -9.78 -14.30 -3.35
CA ALA A 236 -8.47 -14.74 -2.89
C ALA A 236 -8.44 -15.01 -1.37
N ILE A 237 -9.24 -14.27 -0.59
CA ILE A 237 -9.24 -14.35 0.87
C ILE A 237 -9.59 -15.73 1.43
N GLY A 238 -10.45 -16.48 0.73
CA GLY A 238 -10.82 -17.84 1.14
C GLY A 238 -9.70 -18.87 0.96
N GLN A 239 -8.66 -18.56 0.18
CA GLN A 239 -7.51 -19.45 -0.04
C GLN A 239 -6.38 -19.21 0.96
N MET A 240 -6.40 -18.07 1.65
CA MET A 240 -5.39 -17.67 2.60
C MET A 240 -5.66 -18.25 3.99
N TRP A 241 -4.61 -18.68 4.68
CA TRP A 241 -4.67 -18.97 6.12
C TRP A 241 -3.49 -18.32 6.84
N THR A 242 -3.69 -18.10 8.14
CA THR A 242 -2.70 -17.48 9.02
C THR A 242 -2.30 -18.46 10.11
N VAL A 243 -0.99 -18.55 10.37
CA VAL A 243 -0.40 -19.33 11.45
C VAL A 243 0.32 -18.39 12.39
N MET A 244 -0.07 -18.41 13.66
CA MET A 244 0.51 -17.61 14.73
C MET A 244 1.30 -18.52 15.66
N TYR A 245 2.56 -18.18 15.90
CA TYR A 245 3.44 -18.87 16.84
C TYR A 245 3.74 -17.98 18.04
N PHE A 246 3.87 -18.62 19.20
CA PHE A 246 4.10 -17.99 20.49
C PHE A 246 5.31 -18.68 21.15
N ASP A 247 6.46 -18.04 21.10
CA ASP A 247 7.71 -18.57 21.63
C ASP A 247 8.11 -17.78 22.88
N PRO A 248 8.15 -18.40 24.08
CA PRO A 248 8.64 -17.74 25.28
C PRO A 248 10.11 -17.30 25.14
N VAL A 249 10.42 -16.06 25.49
CA VAL A 249 11.78 -15.48 25.50
C VAL A 249 12.13 -15.07 26.93
N GLY A 250 12.29 -16.05 27.80
CA GLY A 250 12.38 -15.85 29.25
C GLY A 250 11.01 -15.92 29.92
N ALA A 251 10.89 -15.37 31.13
CA ALA A 251 9.68 -15.47 31.94
C ALA A 251 8.60 -14.44 31.59
N ASP A 252 9.01 -13.28 31.06
CA ASP A 252 8.19 -12.07 30.95
C ASP A 252 8.10 -11.54 29.50
N ARG A 253 8.66 -12.25 28.54
CA ARG A 253 8.61 -11.87 27.12
C ARG A 253 8.20 -13.04 26.25
N THR A 254 7.48 -12.72 25.19
CA THR A 254 7.03 -13.69 24.20
C THR A 254 7.32 -13.15 22.80
N ARG A 255 7.97 -13.95 21.98
CA ARG A 255 8.08 -13.70 20.54
C ARG A 255 6.80 -14.19 19.88
N VAL A 256 6.10 -13.30 19.19
CA VAL A 256 4.92 -13.63 18.40
C VAL A 256 5.30 -13.55 16.93
N ARG A 257 5.11 -14.64 16.20
CA ARG A 257 5.37 -14.71 14.76
C ARG A 257 4.10 -15.06 14.01
N VAL A 258 3.66 -14.17 13.13
CA VAL A 258 2.45 -14.29 12.31
C VAL A 258 2.86 -14.60 10.87
N VAL A 259 2.41 -15.74 10.35
CA VAL A 259 2.73 -16.23 9.01
C VAL A 259 1.46 -16.31 8.19
N GLY A 260 1.35 -15.50 7.14
CA GLY A 260 0.28 -15.61 6.14
C GLY A 260 0.71 -16.55 5.01
N LEU A 261 -0.14 -17.50 4.64
CA LEU A 261 0.09 -18.48 3.58
C LEU A 261 -1.11 -18.53 2.63
N GLY A 262 -0.98 -19.22 1.48
CA GLY A 262 -2.06 -19.36 0.50
C GLY A 262 -2.11 -18.25 -0.54
N PHE A 263 -0.97 -17.63 -0.84
CA PHE A 263 -0.87 -16.63 -1.92
C PHE A 263 -0.68 -17.30 -3.28
N HIS A 264 -1.21 -16.62 -4.29
CA HIS A 264 -1.25 -17.06 -5.68
C HIS A 264 -0.73 -15.94 -6.59
N PRO A 265 -0.30 -16.25 -7.82
CA PRO A 265 0.31 -15.26 -8.70
C PRO A 265 -0.70 -14.31 -9.36
N ASP A 266 -2.00 -14.50 -9.17
CA ASP A 266 -3.03 -13.62 -9.73
C ASP A 266 -3.09 -12.26 -9.00
N ALA A 267 -3.60 -11.25 -9.70
CA ALA A 267 -3.59 -9.88 -9.23
C ALA A 267 -4.37 -9.66 -7.92
N GLU A 268 -5.47 -10.39 -7.71
CA GLU A 268 -6.30 -10.28 -6.52
C GLU A 268 -5.56 -10.82 -5.29
N SER A 269 -4.91 -11.97 -5.43
CA SER A 269 -4.06 -12.55 -4.38
C SER A 269 -2.82 -11.69 -4.08
N GLN A 270 -2.22 -11.06 -5.10
CA GLN A 270 -1.09 -10.14 -4.90
C GLN A 270 -1.52 -8.84 -4.20
N GLN A 271 -2.70 -8.30 -4.52
CA GLN A 271 -3.27 -7.16 -3.81
C GLN A 271 -3.54 -7.51 -2.33
N MET A 272 -4.12 -8.69 -2.09
CA MET A 272 -4.34 -9.22 -0.75
C MET A 272 -3.01 -9.38 0.02
N ARG A 273 -1.98 -9.95 -0.61
CA ARG A 273 -0.64 -10.11 -0.02
C ARG A 273 -0.09 -8.77 0.49
N ALA A 274 -0.09 -7.73 -0.35
CA ALA A 274 0.39 -6.40 0.01
C ALA A 274 -0.49 -5.70 1.09
N PHE A 275 -1.76 -6.08 1.21
CA PHE A 275 -2.63 -5.62 2.30
C PHE A 275 -2.22 -6.25 3.63
N PHE A 276 -2.06 -7.58 3.68
CA PHE A 276 -1.74 -8.30 4.91
C PHE A 276 -0.29 -8.13 5.37
N GLU A 277 0.67 -7.85 4.47
CA GLU A 277 2.04 -7.51 4.89
C GLU A 277 2.05 -6.31 5.85
N ARG A 278 1.38 -5.22 5.46
CA ARG A 278 1.26 -4.01 6.30
C ARG A 278 0.30 -4.21 7.47
N GLY A 279 -0.78 -4.96 7.24
CA GLY A 279 -1.79 -5.26 8.26
C GLY A 279 -1.20 -6.04 9.45
N ASN A 280 -0.42 -7.08 9.17
CA ASN A 280 0.14 -7.95 10.21
C ASN A 280 1.14 -7.19 11.10
N GLU A 281 2.00 -6.35 10.51
CA GLU A 281 2.89 -5.47 11.28
C GLU A 281 2.10 -4.52 12.19
N THR A 282 1.04 -3.90 11.66
CA THR A 282 0.18 -2.98 12.43
C THR A 282 -0.49 -3.71 13.59
N THR A 283 -1.00 -4.92 13.37
CA THR A 283 -1.58 -5.78 14.40
C THR A 283 -0.59 -6.07 15.52
N LEU A 284 0.65 -6.45 15.19
CA LEU A 284 1.68 -6.71 16.21
C LEU A 284 2.07 -5.46 16.99
N GLN A 285 2.11 -4.29 16.36
CA GLN A 285 2.34 -3.02 17.05
C GLN A 285 1.22 -2.67 18.04
N GLN A 286 -0.04 -2.93 17.69
CA GLN A 286 -1.17 -2.73 18.61
C GLN A 286 -1.08 -3.67 19.81
N LEU A 287 -0.73 -4.94 19.59
CA LEU A 287 -0.49 -5.92 20.65
C LEU A 287 0.63 -5.46 21.61
N GLN A 288 1.76 -5.00 21.07
CA GLN A 288 2.85 -4.44 21.87
C GLN A 288 2.39 -3.24 22.71
N ARG A 289 1.62 -2.32 22.12
CA ARG A 289 1.07 -1.16 22.84
C ARG A 289 0.13 -1.57 23.98
N HIS A 290 -0.71 -2.58 23.76
CA HIS A 290 -1.60 -3.10 24.79
C HIS A 290 -0.84 -3.57 26.04
N PHE A 291 0.23 -4.34 25.85
CA PHE A 291 1.03 -4.86 26.97
C PHE A 291 1.98 -3.82 27.56
N ALA A 292 2.54 -2.91 26.74
CA ALA A 292 3.36 -1.80 27.24
C ALA A 292 2.56 -0.81 28.12
N ALA A 293 1.28 -0.58 27.82
CA ALA A 293 0.41 0.25 28.65
C ALA A 293 0.12 -0.38 30.01
N LYS A 294 -0.05 -1.70 30.06
CA LYS A 294 -0.26 -2.45 31.31
C LYS A 294 0.98 -2.52 32.20
N ALA A 295 2.19 -2.58 31.62
CA ALA A 295 3.43 -2.59 32.39
C ALA A 295 3.71 -1.27 33.16
N ARG A 296 2.97 -0.19 32.85
CA ARG A 296 3.10 1.12 33.51
C ARG A 296 2.06 1.38 34.60
N GLN A 297 1.11 0.47 34.79
CA GLN A 297 0.07 0.52 35.82
C GLN A 297 0.47 -0.38 36.99
#